data_AF-A0A371Y9Z5-F1
#
_entry.id   AF-A0A371Y9Z5-F1
#
_cell.length_a   1.000
_cell.length_b   1.000
_cell.length_c   1.000
_cell.angle_alpha   90.00
_cell.angle_beta   90.00
_cell.angle_gamma   90.00
#
_symmetry.space_group_name_H-M   'P 1'
#
loop_
_entity.id
_entity.type
_entity.pdbx_description
1 polymer ?
#
loop_
_entity_poly.entity_id
_entity_poly.type
_entity_poly.pdbx_seq_one_letter_code
_entity_poly.pdbx_strand_id
1 'polypeptide(L)'
;MTDWSILTDACGSAEHVPGLLDRFEADPSGVWSELMDHLCPQLDTAFSASFAALPRLAEIATVGSPETLDWVLLAAGAIASCSPALSESNSPLTVFSVPIAVLHELTDRRLSRTADAEDYVNLLQALLSFEGVEIWDRSLDGLQSGEYEVGCPCCGVNMFVVIGQDDSFCCTDDYALSEVQKSPLQPARVHELDELPQRLFTRATADGQGNVAHGVRYLFGQAACPDCGTDFSVAERVVAGWIP
;
A
#
# COMPACT_ATOMS: atom_id res chain seq x y z
N MET A 1 18.06 15.12 -18.92
CA MET A 1 18.57 15.67 -17.65
C MET A 1 17.49 16.58 -17.11
N THR A 2 16.93 16.26 -15.95
CA THR A 2 15.86 17.02 -15.31
C THR A 2 16.38 18.38 -14.87
N ASP A 3 15.66 19.46 -15.17
CA ASP A 3 15.96 20.79 -14.63
C ASP A 3 15.26 20.92 -13.27
N TRP A 4 16.02 20.77 -12.20
CA TRP A 4 15.50 20.79 -10.83
C TRP A 4 15.15 22.19 -10.32
N SER A 5 15.66 23.25 -10.97
CA SER A 5 15.44 24.64 -10.56
C SER A 5 14.00 25.11 -10.80
N ILE A 6 13.27 24.42 -11.67
CA ILE A 6 11.85 24.70 -11.98
C ILE A 6 10.89 23.78 -11.22
N LEU A 7 11.40 22.83 -10.44
CA LEU A 7 10.61 21.86 -9.69
C LEU A 7 10.48 22.30 -8.23
N THR A 8 9.47 21.74 -7.59
CA THR A 8 9.18 22.00 -6.17
C THR A 8 9.05 20.72 -5.38
N ASP A 9 9.41 20.80 -4.12
CA ASP A 9 9.23 19.78 -3.10
C ASP A 9 8.38 20.35 -1.92
N ALA A 10 8.28 19.64 -0.81
CA ALA A 10 7.50 20.10 0.36
C ALA A 10 8.01 21.42 0.98
N CYS A 11 9.27 21.78 0.75
CA CYS A 11 9.94 22.93 1.36
C CYS A 11 10.15 24.10 0.39
N GLY A 12 9.80 23.94 -0.89
CA GLY A 12 9.92 24.98 -1.90
C GLY A 12 10.71 24.50 -3.10
N SER A 13 11.88 25.10 -3.35
CA SER A 13 12.74 24.74 -4.50
C SER A 13 13.35 23.34 -4.35
N ALA A 14 13.40 22.59 -5.44
CA ALA A 14 13.93 21.23 -5.47
C ALA A 14 15.40 21.12 -5.94
N GLU A 15 16.16 22.23 -6.00
CA GLU A 15 17.55 22.24 -6.47
C GLU A 15 18.49 21.32 -5.67
N HIS A 16 18.20 21.07 -4.38
CA HIS A 16 19.00 20.20 -3.53
C HIS A 16 18.67 18.71 -3.68
N VAL A 17 17.53 18.35 -4.29
CA VAL A 17 17.05 16.97 -4.38
C VAL A 17 18.06 16.01 -5.01
N PRO A 18 18.81 16.36 -6.08
CA PRO A 18 19.85 15.47 -6.61
C PRO A 18 20.90 15.07 -5.55
N GLY A 19 21.38 16.04 -4.76
CA GLY A 19 22.34 15.77 -3.70
C GLY A 19 21.73 14.96 -2.55
N LEU A 20 20.42 15.13 -2.30
CA LEU A 20 19.68 14.32 -1.34
C LEU A 20 19.57 12.86 -1.80
N LEU A 21 19.32 12.61 -3.09
CA LEU A 21 19.27 11.28 -3.69
C LEU A 21 20.64 10.59 -3.68
N ASP A 22 21.73 11.32 -3.91
CA ASP A 22 23.09 10.77 -3.82
C ASP A 22 23.46 10.39 -2.38
N ARG A 23 23.02 11.18 -1.38
CA ARG A 23 23.16 10.82 0.04
C ARG A 23 22.32 9.60 0.40
N PHE A 24 21.10 9.53 -0.13
CA PHE A 24 20.21 8.40 0.08
C PHE A 24 20.78 7.11 -0.52
N GLU A 25 21.40 7.14 -1.71
CA GLU A 25 22.11 5.98 -2.26
C GLU A 25 23.22 5.47 -1.33
N ALA A 26 23.93 6.37 -0.66
CA ALA A 26 25.03 6.03 0.23
C ALA A 26 24.58 5.53 1.62
N ASP A 27 23.51 6.08 2.17
CA ASP A 27 22.93 5.70 3.47
C ASP A 27 21.40 5.87 3.47
N PRO A 28 20.66 4.89 2.93
CA PRO A 28 19.20 4.99 2.82
C PRO A 28 18.53 5.16 4.18
N SER A 29 18.97 4.39 5.18
CA SER A 29 18.38 4.37 6.52
C SER A 29 18.57 5.70 7.25
N GLY A 30 19.75 6.31 7.14
CA GLY A 30 20.06 7.58 7.80
C GLY A 30 19.44 8.81 7.11
N VAL A 31 19.07 8.68 5.83
CA VAL A 31 18.53 9.78 5.02
C VAL A 31 17.02 9.64 4.78
N TRP A 32 16.41 8.49 5.10
CA TRP A 32 15.00 8.20 4.86
C TRP A 32 14.04 9.32 5.26
N SER A 33 14.10 9.76 6.54
CA SER A 33 13.19 10.81 7.03
C SER A 33 13.33 12.10 6.23
N GLU A 34 14.57 12.55 5.97
CA GLU A 34 14.82 13.77 5.19
C GLU A 34 14.33 13.60 3.75
N LEU A 35 14.61 12.47 3.10
CA LEU A 35 14.14 12.20 1.75
C LEU A 35 12.61 12.27 1.66
N MET A 36 11.91 11.57 2.56
CA MET A 36 10.46 11.48 2.52
C MET A 36 9.81 12.81 2.95
N ASP A 37 10.35 13.54 3.92
CA ASP A 37 9.83 14.86 4.30
C ASP A 37 9.85 15.85 3.11
N HIS A 38 10.85 15.73 2.22
CA HIS A 38 10.94 16.55 1.02
C HIS A 38 10.08 16.02 -0.13
N LEU A 39 10.14 14.71 -0.44
CA LEU A 39 9.53 14.14 -1.65
C LEU A 39 8.15 13.56 -1.43
N CYS A 40 7.82 13.02 -0.27
CA CYS A 40 6.50 12.48 0.01
C CYS A 40 6.19 12.60 1.50
N PRO A 41 5.99 13.82 2.03
CA PRO A 41 5.70 14.04 3.43
C PRO A 41 4.47 13.23 3.82
N GLN A 42 4.51 12.61 5.01
CA GLN A 42 3.46 11.73 5.53
C GLN A 42 3.14 10.51 4.64
N LEU A 43 3.92 10.26 3.59
CA LEU A 43 3.74 9.19 2.61
C LEU A 43 2.42 9.27 1.81
N ASP A 44 1.80 10.45 1.75
CA ASP A 44 0.49 10.66 1.11
C ASP A 44 0.43 11.84 0.12
N THR A 45 1.50 12.65 0.05
CA THR A 45 1.51 13.89 -0.73
C THR A 45 2.76 13.98 -1.60
N ALA A 46 2.59 14.03 -2.92
CA ALA A 46 3.70 14.21 -3.86
C ALA A 46 3.73 15.60 -4.52
N PHE A 47 4.92 15.99 -4.97
CA PHE A 47 5.21 17.21 -5.70
C PHE A 47 5.87 16.88 -7.04
N SER A 48 6.14 17.93 -7.84
CA SER A 48 6.80 17.77 -9.14
C SER A 48 8.20 17.14 -9.00
N ALA A 49 8.94 17.47 -7.94
CA ALA A 49 10.23 16.87 -7.63
C ALA A 49 10.15 15.37 -7.28
N SER A 50 9.06 14.95 -6.65
CA SER A 50 8.83 13.56 -6.22
C SER A 50 8.81 12.63 -7.42
N PHE A 51 7.95 12.92 -8.40
CA PHE A 51 7.89 12.11 -9.62
C PHE A 51 9.16 12.21 -10.45
N ALA A 52 9.79 13.39 -10.47
CA ALA A 52 11.07 13.58 -11.15
C ALA A 52 12.25 12.81 -10.53
N ALA A 53 12.11 12.33 -9.28
CA ALA A 53 13.09 11.47 -8.62
C ALA A 53 12.98 9.98 -9.03
N LEU A 54 11.83 9.54 -9.57
CA LEU A 54 11.60 8.14 -9.95
C LEU A 54 12.68 7.54 -10.88
N PRO A 55 13.18 8.24 -11.92
CA PRO A 55 14.29 7.74 -12.73
C PRO A 55 15.55 7.44 -11.92
N ARG A 56 15.92 8.33 -11.00
CA ARG A 56 17.12 8.16 -10.18
C ARG A 56 16.93 7.05 -9.13
N LEU A 57 15.73 6.94 -8.55
CA LEU A 57 15.39 5.82 -7.67
C LEU A 57 15.49 4.48 -8.41
N ALA A 58 14.98 4.38 -9.64
CA ALA A 58 15.11 3.16 -10.45
C ALA A 58 16.59 2.80 -10.75
N GLU A 59 17.44 3.80 -10.99
CA GLU A 59 18.89 3.60 -11.16
C GLU A 59 19.53 3.05 -9.88
N ILE A 60 19.26 3.67 -8.72
CA ILE A 60 19.77 3.22 -7.40
C ILE A 60 19.30 1.79 -7.12
N ALA A 61 18.02 1.48 -7.37
CA ALA A 61 17.46 0.15 -7.17
C ALA A 61 18.13 -0.93 -8.04
N THR A 62 18.60 -0.56 -9.24
CA THR A 62 19.22 -1.49 -10.19
C THR A 62 20.66 -1.88 -9.78
N VAL A 63 21.40 -0.94 -9.18
CA VAL A 63 22.82 -1.14 -8.83
C VAL A 63 23.06 -1.42 -7.34
N GLY A 64 22.07 -1.08 -6.50
CA GLY A 64 22.17 -1.11 -5.06
C GLY A 64 22.23 -2.51 -4.45
N SER A 65 22.56 -2.54 -3.16
CA SER A 65 22.49 -3.76 -2.35
C SER A 65 21.03 -4.17 -2.09
N PRO A 66 20.74 -5.41 -1.68
CA PRO A 66 19.40 -5.81 -1.28
C PRO A 66 18.79 -4.95 -0.16
N GLU A 67 19.62 -4.47 0.78
CA GLU A 67 19.17 -3.56 1.84
C GLU A 67 18.77 -2.20 1.28
N THR A 68 19.59 -1.64 0.37
CA THR A 68 19.28 -0.41 -0.34
C THR A 68 17.99 -0.54 -1.15
N LEU A 69 17.77 -1.71 -1.76
CA LEU A 69 16.62 -1.95 -2.62
C LEU A 69 15.29 -1.75 -1.86
N ASP A 70 15.15 -2.30 -0.66
CA ASP A 70 13.89 -2.20 0.10
C ASP A 70 13.52 -0.74 0.35
N TRP A 71 14.46 0.07 0.85
CA TRP A 71 14.24 1.51 1.05
C TRP A 71 13.84 2.23 -0.24
N VAL A 72 14.48 1.92 -1.36
CA VAL A 72 14.18 2.55 -2.64
C VAL A 72 12.78 2.17 -3.14
N LEU A 73 12.40 0.91 -3.01
CA LEU A 73 11.07 0.43 -3.43
C LEU A 73 9.96 1.04 -2.58
N LEU A 74 10.18 1.18 -1.27
CA LEU A 74 9.24 1.86 -0.37
C LEU A 74 9.09 3.34 -0.73
N ALA A 75 10.20 4.07 -0.92
CA ALA A 75 10.15 5.48 -1.33
C ALA A 75 9.43 5.66 -2.67
N ALA A 76 9.78 4.85 -3.66
CA ALA A 76 9.19 4.93 -4.99
C ALA A 76 7.70 4.53 -4.99
N GLY A 77 7.31 3.51 -4.21
CA GLY A 77 5.91 3.10 -4.05
C GLY A 77 5.04 4.19 -3.43
N ALA A 78 5.55 4.86 -2.38
CA ALA A 78 4.86 5.99 -1.75
C ALA A 78 4.75 7.22 -2.68
N ILE A 79 5.75 7.48 -3.51
CA ILE A 79 5.66 8.55 -4.53
C ILE A 79 4.64 8.16 -5.62
N ALA A 80 4.64 6.89 -6.05
CA ALA A 80 3.75 6.41 -7.09
C ALA A 80 2.27 6.39 -6.66
N SER A 81 1.97 6.07 -5.39
CA SER A 81 0.58 6.06 -4.86
C SER A 81 -0.07 7.44 -4.79
N CYS A 82 0.76 8.49 -4.81
CA CYS A 82 0.31 9.89 -4.89
C CYS A 82 0.01 10.33 -6.33
N SER A 83 0.22 9.47 -7.32
CA SER A 83 -0.06 9.81 -8.72
C SER A 83 -1.56 9.91 -8.97
N PRO A 84 -2.03 10.94 -9.67
CA PRO A 84 -3.39 10.96 -10.20
C PRO A 84 -3.67 9.75 -11.09
N ALA A 85 -4.95 9.38 -11.16
CA ALA A 85 -5.46 8.23 -11.90
C ALA A 85 -4.80 8.05 -13.28
N LEU A 86 -4.50 6.80 -13.66
CA LEU A 86 -3.93 6.45 -14.96
C LEU A 86 -4.78 6.90 -16.16
N SER A 87 -6.07 7.19 -15.95
CA SER A 87 -6.95 7.73 -16.97
C SER A 87 -6.57 9.14 -17.44
N GLU A 88 -5.74 9.86 -16.69
CA GLU A 88 -5.24 11.18 -17.04
C GLU A 88 -4.06 11.09 -18.02
N SER A 89 -4.15 11.78 -19.16
CA SER A 89 -3.16 11.70 -20.24
C SER A 89 -1.74 12.15 -19.85
N ASN A 90 -1.59 12.88 -18.74
CA ASN A 90 -0.32 13.34 -18.20
C ASN A 90 -0.05 12.76 -16.80
N SER A 91 -0.70 11.66 -16.42
CA SER A 91 -0.43 10.99 -15.16
C SER A 91 1.08 10.70 -15.04
N PRO A 92 1.72 11.04 -13.91
CA PRO A 92 3.12 10.73 -13.66
C PRO A 92 3.49 9.26 -13.93
N LEU A 93 2.60 8.31 -13.66
CA LEU A 93 2.84 6.90 -13.98
C LEU A 93 3.00 6.64 -15.48
N THR A 94 2.33 7.41 -16.34
CA THR A 94 2.49 7.34 -17.81
C THR A 94 3.78 8.03 -18.25
N VAL A 95 4.02 9.25 -17.74
CA VAL A 95 5.21 10.06 -18.07
C VAL A 95 6.50 9.34 -17.68
N PHE A 96 6.51 8.70 -16.51
CA PHE A 96 7.64 7.96 -15.95
C PHE A 96 7.48 6.44 -16.12
N SER A 97 6.75 5.99 -17.14
CA SER A 97 6.47 4.56 -17.38
C SER A 97 7.71 3.67 -17.46
N VAL A 98 8.82 4.15 -18.02
CA VAL A 98 10.08 3.38 -18.10
C VAL A 98 10.68 3.09 -16.71
N PRO A 99 10.99 4.09 -15.86
CA PRO A 99 11.47 3.80 -14.52
C PRO A 99 10.44 3.11 -13.63
N ILE A 100 9.14 3.38 -13.80
CA ILE A 100 8.07 2.65 -13.11
C ILE A 100 8.10 1.15 -13.46
N ALA A 101 8.29 0.79 -14.73
CA ALA A 101 8.42 -0.61 -15.13
C ALA A 101 9.65 -1.30 -14.51
N VAL A 102 10.77 -0.59 -14.37
CA VAL A 102 11.98 -1.11 -13.70
C VAL A 102 11.71 -1.37 -12.21
N LEU A 103 11.09 -0.40 -11.53
CA LEU A 103 10.74 -0.51 -10.12
C LEU A 103 9.72 -1.63 -9.89
N HIS A 104 8.71 -1.75 -10.77
CA HIS A 104 7.73 -2.84 -10.76
C HIS A 104 8.41 -4.21 -10.86
N GLU A 105 9.29 -4.43 -11.83
CA GLU A 105 10.01 -5.70 -11.98
C GLU A 105 10.90 -6.02 -10.77
N LEU A 106 11.54 -5.01 -10.19
CA LEU A 106 12.36 -5.16 -9.00
C LEU A 106 11.51 -5.54 -7.77
N THR A 107 10.38 -4.87 -7.55
CA THR A 107 9.42 -5.20 -6.49
C THR A 107 8.86 -6.60 -6.66
N ASP A 108 8.47 -6.96 -7.87
CA ASP A 108 7.95 -8.30 -8.19
C ASP A 108 8.95 -9.39 -7.79
N ARG A 109 10.22 -9.24 -8.19
CA ARG A 109 11.27 -10.19 -7.80
C ARG A 109 11.53 -10.19 -6.31
N ARG A 110 11.47 -9.02 -5.64
CA ARG A 110 11.74 -8.89 -4.21
C ARG A 110 10.69 -9.62 -3.38
N LEU A 111 9.40 -9.47 -3.72
CA LEU A 111 8.26 -10.11 -3.03
C LEU A 111 8.45 -11.62 -2.81
N SER A 112 8.90 -12.35 -3.86
CA SER A 112 9.11 -13.80 -3.78
C SER A 112 10.20 -14.25 -2.77
N ARG A 113 10.99 -13.31 -2.26
CA ARG A 113 12.10 -13.53 -1.32
C ARG A 113 11.86 -12.86 0.02
N THR A 114 10.72 -12.20 0.21
CA THR A 114 10.38 -11.48 1.43
C THR A 114 9.60 -12.43 2.34
N ALA A 115 10.21 -12.76 3.48
CA ALA A 115 9.62 -13.68 4.46
C ALA A 115 8.79 -12.95 5.51
N ASP A 116 9.21 -11.75 5.91
CA ASP A 116 8.49 -10.93 6.87
C ASP A 116 7.16 -10.44 6.26
N ALA A 117 6.08 -10.53 7.03
CA ALA A 117 4.74 -10.26 6.53
C ALA A 117 4.49 -8.75 6.36
N GLU A 118 5.08 -7.91 7.21
CA GLU A 118 4.95 -6.46 7.13
C GLU A 118 5.71 -5.93 5.92
N ASP A 119 6.97 -6.34 5.75
CA ASP A 119 7.74 -6.01 4.55
C ASP A 119 7.05 -6.51 3.27
N TYR A 120 6.41 -7.69 3.33
CA TYR A 120 5.69 -8.24 2.19
C TYR A 120 4.47 -7.40 1.81
N VAL A 121 3.64 -7.00 2.79
CA VAL A 121 2.47 -6.14 2.54
C VAL A 121 2.91 -4.77 2.01
N ASN A 122 3.97 -4.19 2.58
CA ASN A 122 4.52 -2.91 2.12
C ASN A 122 4.99 -2.98 0.66
N LEU A 123 5.71 -4.04 0.27
CA LEU A 123 6.13 -4.26 -1.11
C LEU A 123 4.96 -4.56 -2.04
N LEU A 124 3.92 -5.25 -1.56
CA LEU A 124 2.73 -5.53 -2.33
C LEU A 124 1.96 -4.25 -2.65
N GLN A 125 1.85 -3.34 -1.68
CA GLN A 125 1.30 -2.00 -1.87
C GLN A 125 2.13 -1.20 -2.87
N ALA A 126 3.47 -1.18 -2.74
CA ALA A 126 4.34 -0.52 -3.72
C ALA A 126 4.15 -1.07 -5.14
N LEU A 127 3.99 -2.40 -5.29
CA LEU A 127 3.69 -3.02 -6.59
C LEU A 127 2.38 -2.50 -7.18
N LEU A 128 1.33 -2.41 -6.36
CA LEU A 128 0.02 -1.90 -6.75
C LEU A 128 0.06 -0.40 -7.10
N SER A 129 0.87 0.39 -6.39
CA SER A 129 1.11 1.80 -6.73
C SER A 129 1.69 1.97 -8.13
N PHE A 130 2.64 1.12 -8.52
CA PHE A 130 3.23 1.14 -9.87
C PHE A 130 2.25 0.70 -10.96
N GLU A 131 1.24 -0.08 -10.60
CA GLU A 131 0.16 -0.50 -11.49
C GLU A 131 -1.02 0.49 -11.51
N GLY A 132 -1.00 1.53 -10.67
CA GLY A 132 -2.09 2.50 -10.53
C GLY A 132 -3.38 1.89 -9.97
N VAL A 133 -3.26 0.87 -9.11
CA VAL A 133 -4.42 0.25 -8.44
C VAL A 133 -4.76 1.08 -7.20
N GLU A 134 -5.59 2.10 -7.40
CA GLU A 134 -6.01 3.03 -6.35
C GLU A 134 -6.69 2.30 -5.17
N ILE A 135 -6.58 2.92 -3.98
CA ILE A 135 -7.10 2.47 -2.69
C ILE A 135 -6.31 1.27 -2.16
N TRP A 136 -6.18 0.20 -2.93
CA TRP A 136 -5.49 -1.03 -2.50
C TRP A 136 -3.97 -0.89 -2.49
N ASP A 137 -3.42 0.11 -3.15
CA ASP A 137 -2.03 0.54 -2.98
C ASP A 137 -1.73 1.12 -1.57
N ARG A 138 -2.76 1.40 -0.76
CA ARG A 138 -2.64 2.02 0.57
C ARG A 138 -3.54 1.40 1.65
N SER A 139 -4.38 0.45 1.27
CA SER A 139 -5.40 -0.12 2.17
C SER A 139 -5.19 -1.62 2.41
N LEU A 140 -3.98 -2.14 2.22
CA LEU A 140 -3.62 -3.51 2.58
C LEU A 140 -2.98 -3.63 3.96
N ASP A 141 -2.61 -2.52 4.61
CA ASP A 141 -2.04 -2.50 5.97
C ASP A 141 -2.94 -3.20 7.00
N GLY A 142 -4.25 -3.22 6.78
CA GLY A 142 -5.18 -4.00 7.62
C GLY A 142 -4.94 -5.52 7.58
N LEU A 143 -4.27 -6.04 6.55
CA LEU A 143 -3.82 -7.44 6.51
C LEU A 143 -2.61 -7.69 7.42
N GLN A 144 -1.79 -6.66 7.68
CA GLN A 144 -0.66 -6.71 8.60
C GLN A 144 -1.12 -6.49 10.04
N SER A 145 -1.90 -5.44 10.28
CA SER A 145 -2.41 -5.10 11.61
C SER A 145 -3.49 -6.06 12.08
N GLY A 146 -4.13 -6.77 11.15
CA GLY A 146 -5.21 -7.71 11.43
C GLY A 146 -6.55 -7.03 11.69
N GLU A 147 -6.70 -5.75 11.33
CA GLU A 147 -7.90 -4.97 11.60
C GLU A 147 -8.22 -3.95 10.50
N TYR A 148 -9.51 -3.72 10.27
CA TYR A 148 -10.03 -2.58 9.50
C TYR A 148 -11.12 -1.86 10.31
N GLU A 149 -11.08 -0.53 10.34
CA GLU A 149 -12.19 0.28 10.82
C GLU A 149 -13.12 0.66 9.66
N VAL A 150 -14.41 0.35 9.78
CA VAL A 150 -15.42 0.58 8.74
C VAL A 150 -16.75 1.01 9.32
N GLY A 151 -17.49 1.87 8.61
CA GLY A 151 -18.86 2.24 9.00
C GLY A 151 -19.90 1.23 8.50
N CYS A 152 -20.96 0.95 9.27
CA CYS A 152 -22.08 0.13 8.81
C CYS A 152 -22.86 0.83 7.68
N PRO A 153 -23.18 0.15 6.56
CA PRO A 153 -23.92 0.78 5.46
C PRO A 153 -25.39 1.08 5.77
N CYS A 154 -25.94 0.55 6.87
CA CYS A 154 -27.34 0.74 7.26
C CYS A 154 -27.50 1.74 8.41
N CYS A 155 -26.91 1.45 9.58
CA CYS A 155 -27.07 2.29 10.76
C CYS A 155 -25.93 3.31 10.97
N GLY A 156 -24.84 3.24 10.19
CA GLY A 156 -23.73 4.19 10.24
C GLY A 156 -22.80 4.06 11.44
N VAL A 157 -23.00 3.07 12.32
CA VAL A 157 -22.10 2.81 13.45
C VAL A 157 -20.70 2.41 12.95
N ASN A 158 -19.65 2.89 13.61
CA ASN A 158 -18.29 2.43 13.35
C ASN A 158 -18.13 0.99 13.86
N MET A 159 -17.40 0.19 13.09
CA MET A 159 -17.18 -1.22 13.37
C MET A 159 -15.71 -1.55 13.12
N PHE A 160 -15.19 -2.47 13.92
CA PHE A 160 -13.90 -3.09 13.69
C PHE A 160 -14.11 -4.45 13.04
N VAL A 161 -13.44 -4.67 11.92
CA VAL A 161 -13.32 -5.97 11.24
C VAL A 161 -11.96 -6.54 11.60
N VAL A 162 -11.96 -7.57 12.43
CA VAL A 162 -10.74 -8.22 12.94
C VAL A 162 -10.50 -9.50 12.17
N ILE A 163 -9.32 -9.62 11.57
CA ILE A 163 -8.86 -10.76 10.78
C ILE A 163 -7.73 -11.45 11.55
N GLY A 164 -8.10 -12.33 12.48
CA GLY A 164 -7.15 -13.13 13.25
C GLY A 164 -6.91 -14.52 12.66
N GLN A 165 -5.81 -15.16 13.09
CA GLN A 165 -5.46 -16.53 12.67
C GLN A 165 -6.46 -17.58 13.18
N ASP A 166 -6.95 -17.41 14.42
CA ASP A 166 -7.85 -18.37 15.09
C ASP A 166 -9.31 -17.90 15.14
N ASP A 167 -9.54 -16.58 15.20
CA ASP A 167 -10.86 -15.96 15.27
C ASP A 167 -10.90 -14.73 14.37
N SER A 168 -11.98 -14.59 13.59
CA SER A 168 -12.18 -13.50 12.63
C SER A 168 -13.62 -13.01 12.76
N PHE A 169 -13.79 -11.76 13.17
CA PHE A 169 -15.09 -11.23 13.59
C PHE A 169 -15.26 -9.74 13.28
N CYS A 170 -16.50 -9.27 13.34
CA CYS A 170 -16.90 -7.88 13.34
C CYS A 170 -17.43 -7.50 14.73
N CYS A 171 -17.09 -6.31 15.22
CA CYS A 171 -17.62 -5.75 16.47
C CYS A 171 -17.81 -4.21 16.37
N THR A 172 -18.57 -3.61 17.27
CA THR A 172 -18.85 -2.15 17.32
C THR A 172 -18.15 -1.43 18.48
N ASP A 173 -17.80 -2.15 19.53
CA ASP A 173 -17.15 -1.63 20.73
C ASP A 173 -15.67 -2.05 20.80
N ASP A 174 -14.91 -1.39 21.67
CA ASP A 174 -13.51 -1.72 21.95
C ASP A 174 -13.39 -3.13 22.57
N TYR A 175 -13.09 -4.09 21.70
CA TYR A 175 -12.93 -5.51 22.01
C TYR A 175 -11.61 -5.82 22.74
N ALA A 176 -10.66 -4.88 22.80
CA ALA A 176 -9.43 -5.03 23.57
C ALA A 176 -9.67 -4.73 25.06
N LEU A 177 -10.66 -3.89 25.37
CA LEU A 177 -10.98 -3.46 26.74
C LEU A 177 -12.17 -4.19 27.36
N SER A 178 -12.99 -4.90 26.58
CA SER A 178 -14.21 -5.53 27.09
C SER A 178 -14.68 -6.72 26.24
N GLU A 179 -15.52 -7.58 26.84
CA GLU A 179 -16.27 -8.58 26.06
C GLU A 179 -17.34 -7.87 25.24
N VAL A 180 -17.24 -7.99 23.92
CA VAL A 180 -18.15 -7.33 22.97
C VAL A 180 -18.97 -8.36 22.20
N GLN A 181 -20.11 -7.91 21.66
CA GLN A 181 -20.86 -8.72 20.71
C GLN A 181 -20.07 -8.88 19.41
N LYS A 182 -19.78 -10.13 19.06
CA LYS A 182 -19.06 -10.50 17.83
C LYS A 182 -20.01 -11.11 16.81
N SER A 183 -19.92 -10.63 15.57
CA SER A 183 -20.49 -11.29 14.41
C SER A 183 -19.37 -11.98 13.62
N PRO A 184 -19.46 -13.27 13.29
CA PRO A 184 -18.37 -13.96 12.59
C PRO A 184 -18.20 -13.44 11.16
N LEU A 185 -16.96 -13.27 10.71
CA LEU A 185 -16.69 -12.99 9.30
C LEU A 185 -16.87 -14.25 8.44
N GLN A 186 -17.26 -14.05 7.19
CA GLN A 186 -17.35 -15.11 6.19
C GLN A 186 -16.28 -14.89 5.12
N PRO A 187 -15.25 -15.75 5.03
CA PRO A 187 -14.22 -15.60 4.01
C PRO A 187 -14.79 -15.93 2.64
N ALA A 188 -14.43 -15.14 1.63
CA ALA A 188 -14.73 -15.46 0.23
C ALA A 188 -14.20 -16.84 -0.14
N ARG A 189 -14.96 -17.58 -0.96
CA ARG A 189 -14.45 -18.85 -1.49
C ARG A 189 -13.40 -18.55 -2.56
N VAL A 190 -12.36 -19.37 -2.63
CA VAL A 190 -11.24 -19.13 -3.57
C VAL A 190 -11.70 -19.04 -5.04
N HIS A 191 -12.75 -19.77 -5.42
CA HIS A 191 -13.31 -19.72 -6.78
C HIS A 191 -14.27 -18.55 -7.02
N GLU A 192 -14.62 -17.80 -5.97
CA GLU A 192 -15.42 -16.56 -6.06
C GLU A 192 -14.51 -15.32 -6.10
N LEU A 193 -13.20 -15.46 -5.87
CA LEU A 193 -12.24 -14.39 -6.07
C LEU A 193 -12.04 -14.14 -7.57
N ASP A 194 -12.19 -12.88 -7.97
CA ASP A 194 -12.00 -12.40 -9.35
C ASP A 194 -10.93 -11.28 -9.36
N GLU A 195 -10.32 -11.06 -10.51
CA GLU A 195 -9.39 -9.96 -10.81
C GLU A 195 -8.29 -9.76 -9.74
N LEU A 196 -8.32 -8.62 -9.04
CA LEU A 196 -7.33 -8.22 -8.03
C LEU A 196 -7.32 -9.18 -6.82
N PRO A 197 -8.44 -9.45 -6.12
CA PRO A 197 -8.49 -10.43 -5.04
C PRO A 197 -7.87 -11.78 -5.39
N GLN A 198 -8.15 -12.30 -6.61
CA GLN A 198 -7.59 -13.56 -7.07
C GLN A 198 -6.07 -13.47 -7.22
N ARG A 199 -5.57 -12.40 -7.87
CA ARG A 199 -4.14 -12.15 -8.02
C ARG A 199 -3.42 -12.06 -6.68
N LEU A 200 -3.95 -11.29 -5.73
CA LEU A 200 -3.37 -11.13 -4.39
C LEU A 200 -3.31 -12.48 -3.65
N PHE A 201 -4.41 -13.24 -3.68
CA PHE A 201 -4.48 -14.56 -3.04
C PHE A 201 -3.48 -15.55 -3.65
N THR A 202 -3.46 -15.67 -4.99
CA THR A 202 -2.56 -16.59 -5.69
C THR A 202 -1.10 -16.21 -5.44
N ARG A 203 -0.77 -14.92 -5.46
CA ARG A 203 0.58 -14.44 -5.24
C ARG A 203 1.07 -14.71 -3.82
N ALA A 204 0.30 -14.28 -2.82
CA ALA A 204 0.63 -14.53 -1.41
C ALA A 204 0.79 -16.03 -1.12
N THR A 205 -0.07 -16.88 -1.72
CA THR A 205 0.07 -18.34 -1.60
C THR A 205 1.36 -18.86 -2.23
N ALA A 206 1.71 -18.39 -3.43
CA ALA A 206 2.91 -18.81 -4.16
C ALA A 206 4.20 -18.38 -3.45
N ASP A 207 4.19 -17.22 -2.79
CA ASP A 207 5.32 -16.67 -2.04
C ASP A 207 5.43 -17.24 -0.61
N GLY A 208 4.52 -18.13 -0.20
CA GLY A 208 4.52 -18.74 1.14
C GLY A 208 3.92 -17.87 2.24
N GLN A 209 3.28 -16.76 1.87
CA GLN A 209 2.63 -15.80 2.77
C GLN A 209 1.22 -16.25 3.17
N GLY A 210 1.14 -17.37 3.89
CA GLY A 210 -0.13 -18.01 4.25
C GLY A 210 -1.10 -17.12 5.03
N ASN A 211 -0.58 -16.28 5.93
CA ASN A 211 -1.40 -15.33 6.72
C ASN A 211 -1.99 -14.23 5.84
N VAL A 212 -1.21 -13.67 4.92
CA VAL A 212 -1.68 -12.67 3.96
C VAL A 212 -2.73 -13.28 3.04
N ALA A 213 -2.48 -14.49 2.49
CA ALA A 213 -3.45 -15.20 1.66
C ALA A 213 -4.76 -15.52 2.41
N HIS A 214 -4.66 -15.86 3.70
CA HIS A 214 -5.82 -16.04 4.56
C HIS A 214 -6.59 -14.72 4.72
N GLY A 215 -5.91 -13.64 5.07
CA GLY A 215 -6.51 -12.33 5.27
C GLY A 215 -7.17 -11.76 4.02
N VAL A 216 -6.59 -11.94 2.83
CA VAL A 216 -7.20 -11.56 1.54
C VAL A 216 -8.61 -12.15 1.40
N ARG A 217 -8.83 -13.40 1.81
CA ARG A 217 -10.16 -14.02 1.71
C ARG A 217 -11.19 -13.36 2.63
N TYR A 218 -10.78 -12.84 3.79
CA TYR A 218 -11.67 -12.13 4.70
C TYR A 218 -11.90 -10.68 4.27
N LEU A 219 -10.85 -10.00 3.81
CA LEU A 219 -10.92 -8.66 3.25
C LEU A 219 -11.91 -8.58 2.09
N PHE A 220 -11.88 -9.56 1.19
CA PHE A 220 -12.83 -9.65 0.07
C PHE A 220 -14.05 -10.55 0.39
N GLY A 221 -14.27 -10.84 1.67
CA GLY A 221 -15.39 -11.64 2.18
C GLY A 221 -16.60 -10.80 2.58
N GLN A 222 -17.40 -11.37 3.48
CA GLN A 222 -18.63 -10.76 4.00
C GLN A 222 -18.58 -10.67 5.53
N ALA A 223 -19.30 -9.71 6.08
CA ALA A 223 -19.48 -9.49 7.50
C ALA A 223 -20.93 -9.07 7.78
N ALA A 224 -21.35 -9.14 9.04
CA ALA A 224 -22.66 -8.65 9.48
C ALA A 224 -22.47 -7.66 10.63
N CYS A 225 -23.17 -6.53 10.57
CA CYS A 225 -23.16 -5.54 11.65
C CYS A 225 -23.70 -6.17 12.95
N PRO A 226 -22.95 -6.16 14.07
CA PRO A 226 -23.41 -6.70 15.35
C PRO A 226 -24.70 -6.05 15.86
N ASP A 227 -24.87 -4.75 15.61
CA ASP A 227 -25.98 -3.97 16.16
C ASP A 227 -27.29 -4.14 15.37
N CYS A 228 -27.22 -4.09 14.03
CA CYS A 228 -28.40 -4.10 13.18
C CYS A 228 -28.54 -5.35 12.29
N GLY A 229 -27.55 -6.26 12.30
CA GLY A 229 -27.56 -7.50 11.54
C GLY A 229 -27.46 -7.32 10.02
N THR A 230 -27.15 -6.12 9.53
CA THR A 230 -27.00 -5.88 8.08
C THR A 230 -25.72 -6.54 7.58
N ASP A 231 -25.85 -7.42 6.58
CA ASP A 231 -24.73 -8.01 5.86
C ASP A 231 -24.05 -6.98 4.94
N PHE A 232 -22.73 -7.08 4.79
CA PHE A 232 -21.94 -6.20 3.93
C PHE A 232 -20.64 -6.85 3.44
N SER A 233 -20.14 -6.40 2.29
CA SER A 233 -18.78 -6.72 1.84
C SER A 233 -17.76 -5.88 2.59
N VAL A 234 -16.75 -6.53 3.18
CA VAL A 234 -15.68 -5.83 3.91
C VAL A 234 -14.94 -4.86 2.98
N ALA A 235 -14.50 -5.34 1.82
CA ALA A 235 -13.81 -4.54 0.81
C ALA A 235 -14.59 -3.30 0.36
N GLU A 236 -15.90 -3.43 0.10
CA GLU A 236 -16.73 -2.27 -0.28
C GLU A 236 -16.80 -1.22 0.85
N ARG A 237 -16.75 -1.66 2.11
CA ARG A 237 -16.77 -0.75 3.25
C ARG A 237 -15.43 -0.07 3.49
N VAL A 238 -14.31 -0.78 3.27
CA VAL A 238 -12.96 -0.18 3.26
C VAL A 238 -12.88 0.90 2.19
N VAL A 239 -13.30 0.58 0.96
CA VAL A 239 -13.34 1.54 -0.17
C VAL A 239 -14.23 2.75 0.15
N ALA A 240 -15.41 2.53 0.73
CA ALA A 240 -16.32 3.62 1.06
C ALA A 240 -15.88 4.50 2.24
N GLY A 241 -14.99 3.99 3.10
CA GLY A 241 -14.39 4.73 4.21
C GLY A 241 -13.08 5.43 3.83
N TRP A 242 -12.52 5.11 2.66
CA TRP A 242 -11.25 5.64 2.21
C TRP A 242 -11.34 7.14 1.91
N ILE A 243 -10.37 7.88 2.44
CA ILE A 243 -10.19 9.31 2.21
C ILE A 243 -8.79 9.46 1.61
N PRO A 244 -8.66 10.02 0.38
CA PRO A 244 -7.37 10.16 -0.30
C PRO A 244 -6.37 11.02 0.43
#